data_AF-A0A2V8FRC7-F1
#
_entry.id   AF-A0A2V8FRC7-F1
#
_cell.length_a   1.000
_cell.length_b   1.000
_cell.length_c   1.000
_cell.angle_alpha   90.00
_cell.angle_beta   90.00
_cell.angle_gamma   90.00
#
_symmetry.space_group_name_H-M   'P 1'
#
loop_
_entity.id
_entity.type
_entity.pdbx_description
1 polymer ?
#
loop_
_entity_poly.entity_id
_entity_poly.type
_entity_poly.pdbx_seq_one_letter_code
_entity_poly.pdbx_strand_id
1 'polypeptide(L)' 'MATLELTITDWLRIIRAEFNEMPGLRLTASQMQRLWGLDEMMCGALVQALVAAGYLRRTSNGAYARA' A
#
# COMPACT_ATOMS: atom_id res chain seq x y z
N MET A 1 -24.45 4.40 9.87
CA MET A 1 -23.48 3.83 8.92
C MET A 1 -22.15 3.79 9.65
N ALA A 2 -21.64 2.61 9.98
CA ALA A 2 -20.42 2.48 10.77
C ALA A 2 -19.23 2.93 9.93
N THR A 3 -18.63 4.06 10.28
CA THR A 3 -17.28 4.42 9.84
C THR A 3 -16.34 3.43 10.53
N LEU A 4 -16.10 2.29 9.90
CA LEU A 4 -15.07 1.37 10.38
C LEU A 4 -13.73 2.05 10.15
N GLU A 5 -13.12 2.55 11.22
CA GLU A 5 -11.70 2.87 11.21
C GLU A 5 -10.94 1.57 10.95
N LEU A 6 -10.57 1.35 9.69
CA LEU A 6 -9.76 0.21 9.29
C LEU A 6 -8.41 0.30 10.00
N THR A 7 -8.01 -0.80 10.64
CA THR A 7 -6.72 -0.85 11.31
C THR A 7 -5.57 -0.96 10.29
N ILE A 8 -4.34 -0.73 10.74
CA ILE A 8 -3.13 -0.98 9.93
C ILE A 8 -3.15 -2.40 9.33
N THR A 9 -3.57 -3.40 10.11
CA THR A 9 -3.61 -4.79 9.66
C THR A 9 -4.62 -5.01 8.54
N ASP A 10 -5.76 -4.32 8.57
CA ASP A 10 -6.78 -4.44 7.52
C ASP A 10 -6.29 -3.82 6.22
N TRP A 11 -5.66 -2.65 6.31
CA TRP A 11 -5.04 -2.01 5.15
C TRP A 11 -3.92 -2.84 4.53
N LEU A 12 -3.09 -3.51 5.35
CA LEU A 12 -2.07 -4.43 4.82
C LEU A 12 -2.70 -5.56 4.00
N ARG A 13 -3.86 -6.09 4.42
CA ARG A 13 -4.58 -7.13 3.67
C ARG A 13 -5.16 -6.59 2.36
N ILE A 14 -5.81 -5.43 2.41
CA ILE A 14 -6.40 -4.77 1.23
C ILE A 14 -5.32 -4.49 0.18
N ILE A 15 -4.23 -3.83 0.57
CA ILE A 15 -3.14 -3.49 -0.35
C ILE A 15 -2.51 -4.77 -0.93
N ARG A 16 -2.30 -5.81 -0.12
CA ARG A 16 -1.81 -7.09 -0.61
C ARG A 16 -2.75 -7.72 -1.65
N ALA A 17 -4.06 -7.70 -1.39
CA ALA A 17 -5.06 -8.22 -2.33
C ALA A 17 -4.96 -7.49 -3.68
N GLU A 18 -4.95 -6.16 -3.69
CA GLU A 18 -4.86 -5.36 -4.92
C GLU A 18 -3.60 -5.68 -5.75
N PHE A 19 -2.43 -5.78 -5.10
CA PHE A 19 -1.19 -6.15 -5.79
C PHE A 19 -1.16 -7.61 -6.29
N ASN A 20 -1.95 -8.50 -5.68
CA ASN A 20 -2.09 -9.89 -6.15
C ASN A 20 -3.06 -9.99 -7.32
N GLU A 21 -4.14 -9.21 -7.32
CA GLU A 21 -5.11 -9.17 -8.42
C GLU A 21 -4.50 -8.53 -9.68
N MET A 22 -3.54 -7.61 -9.51
CA MET A 22 -2.86 -6.94 -10.62
C MET A 22 -1.33 -7.08 -10.53
N PRO A 23 -0.73 -8.15 -11.09
CA PRO A 23 0.72 -8.44 -10.99
C PRO A 23 1.65 -7.37 -11.60
N GLY A 24 1.11 -6.47 -12.44
CA GLY A 24 1.85 -5.35 -13.04
C GLY A 24 1.67 -4.00 -12.33
N LEU A 25 0.87 -3.96 -11.26
CA LEU A 25 0.54 -2.73 -10.55
C LEU A 25 1.79 -2.08 -9.95
N ARG A 26 1.92 -0.78 -10.20
CA ARG A 26 3.02 0.05 -9.74
C ARG A 26 2.46 1.39 -9.28
N LEU A 27 2.59 1.68 -8.00
CA LEU A 27 2.03 2.88 -7.40
C LEU A 27 3.09 3.62 -6.58
N THR A 28 3.19 4.93 -6.75
CA THR A 28 3.93 5.80 -5.81
C THR A 28 3.15 5.96 -4.52
N ALA A 29 3.80 6.34 -3.41
CA ALA A 29 3.10 6.63 -2.16
C ALA A 29 1.97 7.66 -2.33
N SER A 30 2.18 8.68 -3.16
CA SER A 30 1.14 9.68 -3.48
C SER A 30 -0.05 9.10 -4.26
N GLN A 31 0.18 8.11 -5.14
CA GLN A 31 -0.91 7.42 -5.82
C GLN A 31 -1.68 6.51 -4.86
N MET A 32 -0.97 5.83 -3.95
CA MET A 32 -1.59 5.00 -2.90
C MET A 32 -2.48 5.82 -1.96
N GLN A 33 -2.00 6.98 -1.51
CA GLN A 33 -2.79 7.92 -0.69
C GLN A 33 -4.09 8.34 -1.38
N ARG A 34 -4.03 8.67 -2.67
CA ARG A 34 -5.22 9.08 -3.45
C ARG A 34 -6.16 7.92 -3.74
N LEU A 35 -5.62 6.74 -4.04
CA LEU A 35 -6.42 5.55 -4.37
C LEU A 35 -7.18 5.00 -3.16
N TRP A 36 -6.53 4.99 -1.99
CA TRP A 36 -7.08 4.40 -0.77
C TRP A 36 -7.53 5.44 0.27
N GLY A 37 -7.40 6.73 -0.01
CA GLY A 37 -7.79 7.80 0.92
C GLY A 37 -6.94 7.85 2.19
N LEU A 38 -5.70 7.37 2.13
CA LEU A 38 -4.78 7.32 3.28
C LEU A 38 -4.10 8.66 3.48
N ASP A 39 -3.92 9.06 4.74
CA ASP A 39 -3.01 10.15 5.08
C ASP A 39 -1.55 9.73 4.87
N GLU A 40 -0.65 10.72 4.88
CA GLU A 40 0.77 10.51 4.63
C GLU A 40 1.43 9.57 5.64
N MET A 41 1.08 9.70 6.93
CA MET A 41 1.66 8.90 8.01
C MET A 41 1.22 7.45 7.89
N MET A 42 -0.08 7.21 7.70
CA MET A 42 -0.64 5.87 7.52
C MET A 42 -0.09 5.20 6.26
N CYS A 43 -0.08 5.91 5.13
CA CYS A 43 0.47 5.39 3.88
C CYS A 43 1.97 5.04 4.03
N GLY A 44 2.74 5.90 4.70
CA GLY A 44 4.15 5.67 4.98
C GLY A 44 4.37 4.40 5.80
N ALA A 45 3.62 4.24 6.89
CA ALA A 45 3.70 3.06 7.75
C ALA A 45 3.36 1.76 7.01
N LEU A 46 2.29 1.76 6.20
CA LEU A 46 1.87 0.59 5.43
C LEU A 46 2.90 0.18 4.38
N VAL A 47 3.40 1.14 3.61
CA VAL A 47 4.42 0.90 2.58
C VAL A 47 5.71 0.40 3.23
N GLN A 48 6.16 1.03 4.32
CA GLN A 48 7.35 0.61 5.04
C GLN A 48 7.20 -0.83 5.57
N ALA A 49 6.06 -1.17 6.16
CA ALA A 49 5.80 -2.52 6.66
C ALA A 49 5.81 -3.56 5.52
N LEU A 50 5.22 -3.24 4.36
CA LEU A 50 5.20 -4.14 3.21
C LEU A 50 6.58 -4.31 2.56
N VAL A 51 7.39 -3.26 2.54
CA VAL A 51 8.78 -3.32 2.05
C VAL A 51 9.66 -4.10 3.03
N ALA A 52 9.54 -3.84 4.34
CA ALA A 52 10.28 -4.58 5.37
C ALA A 52 9.92 -6.07 5.37
N ALA A 53 8.67 -6.42 5.07
CA ALA A 53 8.22 -7.79 4.88
C ALA A 53 8.64 -8.42 3.54
N GLY A 54 9.33 -7.68 2.66
CA GLY A 54 9.75 -8.15 1.34
C GLY A 54 8.61 -8.35 0.35
N TYR A 55 7.40 -7.85 0.63
CA TYR A 55 6.24 -7.99 -0.26
C TYR A 55 6.25 -6.95 -1.38
N LEU A 56 6.59 -5.71 -1.05
CA LEU A 56 6.81 -4.65 -2.02
C LEU A 56 8.29 -4.35 -2.17
N ARG A 57 8.70 -3.99 -3.37
CA ARG A 57 9.99 -3.38 -3.67
C ARG A 57 9.78 -1.99 -4.22
N ARG A 58 10.68 -1.07 -3.85
CA ARG A 58 10.74 0.26 -4.44
C ARG A 58 11.52 0.22 -5.75
N THR A 59 10.95 0.77 -6.81
CA THR A 59 11.57 0.89 -8.12
C THR A 59 12.41 2.16 -8.21
N SER A 60 13.27 2.27 -9.23
CA SER A 60 14.13 3.45 -9.46
C SER A 60 13.35 4.74 -9.69
N ASN A 61 12.13 4.66 -10.22
CA ASN A 61 11.23 5.81 -10.39
C ASN A 61 10.39 6.13 -9.12
N GLY A 62 10.67 5.48 -7.99
CA GLY A 62 10.01 5.75 -6.71
C GLY A 62 8.62 5.14 -6.55
N ALA A 63 8.18 4.29 -7.47
CA ALA A 63 6.97 3.49 -7.31
C ALA A 63 7.25 2.23 -6.46
N TYR A 64 6.19 1.63 -5.95
CA TYR A 64 6.22 0.34 -5.29
C TYR A 64 5.53 -0.68 -6.18
N ALA A 65 6.19 -1.81 -6.36
CA ALA A 65 5.71 -2.96 -7.10
C ALA A 65 5.81 -4.20 -6.21
N ARG A 66 5.04 -5.24 -6.54
CA ARG A 66 5.27 -6.56 -5.96
C ARG A 66 6.73 -6.99 -6.19
N ALA A 67 7.38 -7.51 -5.15
CA ALA A 67 8.73 -8.06 -5.22
C ALA A 67 8.77 -9.33 -6.08
#